data_AF-A0A151RB96-F1
#
_entry.id   AF-A0A151RB96-F1
#
_cell.length_a   1.000
_cell.length_b   1.000
_cell.length_c   1.000
_cell.angle_alpha   90.00
_cell.angle_beta   90.00
_cell.angle_gamma   90.00
#
_symmetry.space_group_name_H-M   'P 1'
#
loop_
_entity.id
_entity.type
_entity.pdbx_description
1 polymer ?
#
loop_
_entity_poly.entity_id
_entity_poly.type
_entity_poly.pdbx_seq_one_letter_code
_entity_poly.pdbx_strand_id
1 'polypeptide(L)'
;MFEPCKWENKNILHFTDLIRNSYLPKELRSQAKHSQEECLLRTATKLNEAGISFEKVHNRCLLDIKFEKKRFFSWFLCLGCLPRCKLFKARFQIPQLKVDHTTECVLRNLIAFEQCHYPEAPFICNYVFLIDSLIHTKDDAELLVEKEAIVHELGSDQELTNLVNGLCKHVVTDSTCYHEIIEDVNGHYNNKWKWAMGTLRWVYFRDPWRSSSTIVGVVVLVFTIFNFYRVSDMLF
;
A
#
# COMPACT_ATOMS: atom_id res chain seq x y z
N MET A 1 -18.07 6.45 14.73
CA MET A 1 -19.01 7.49 14.29
C MET A 1 -18.49 8.02 12.96
N PHE A 2 -19.16 7.67 11.86
CA PHE A 2 -18.76 8.08 10.51
C PHE A 2 -19.24 9.53 10.27
N GLU A 3 -18.35 10.44 9.87
CA GLU A 3 -18.74 11.80 9.46
C GLU A 3 -19.31 11.77 8.03
N PRO A 4 -20.45 12.45 7.76
CA PRO A 4 -21.11 12.37 6.47
C PRO A 4 -20.40 13.22 5.40
N CYS A 5 -20.01 12.60 4.29
CA CYS A 5 -19.60 13.31 3.07
C CYS A 5 -20.77 14.15 2.54
N LYS A 6 -20.62 15.48 2.42
CA LYS A 6 -21.63 16.41 1.86
C LYS A 6 -22.17 15.94 0.49
N TRP A 7 -23.49 15.93 0.35
CA TRP A 7 -24.27 15.28 -0.69
C TRP A 7 -24.50 16.26 -1.84
N GLU A 8 -24.07 15.94 -3.05
CA GLU A 8 -24.58 16.59 -4.27
C GLU A 8 -25.82 15.83 -4.76
N ASN A 9 -26.87 16.56 -5.11
CA ASN A 9 -28.18 16.04 -5.52
C ASN A 9 -28.06 15.09 -6.74
N LYS A 10 -27.83 13.80 -6.49
CA LYS A 10 -28.12 12.71 -7.42
C LYS A 10 -29.45 12.07 -7.00
N ASN A 11 -30.30 11.74 -7.97
CA ASN A 11 -31.55 11.01 -7.71
C ASN A 11 -31.21 9.63 -7.13
N ILE A 12 -31.23 9.52 -5.81
CA ILE A 12 -31.03 8.26 -5.08
C ILE A 12 -32.24 7.37 -5.34
N LEU A 13 -32.02 6.21 -5.97
CA LEU A 13 -33.10 5.31 -6.35
C LEU A 13 -33.59 4.44 -5.18
N HIS A 14 -32.67 3.98 -4.33
CA HIS A 14 -32.97 3.17 -3.13
C HIS A 14 -31.80 3.16 -2.14
N PHE A 15 -31.98 2.48 -1.00
CA PHE A 15 -31.02 2.47 0.11
C PHE A 15 -29.62 1.94 -0.27
N THR A 16 -29.53 0.89 -1.07
CA THR A 16 -28.22 0.39 -1.56
C THR A 16 -27.49 1.41 -2.43
N ASP A 17 -28.22 2.17 -3.26
CA ASP A 17 -27.66 3.26 -4.05
C ASP A 17 -27.18 4.42 -3.17
N LEU A 18 -27.94 4.73 -2.10
CA LEU A 18 -27.51 5.68 -1.08
C LEU A 18 -26.18 5.26 -0.43
N ILE A 19 -26.09 4.01 0.02
CA ILE A 19 -24.87 3.46 0.63
C ILE A 19 -23.71 3.52 -0.36
N ARG A 20 -23.93 3.09 -1.61
CA ARG A 20 -22.90 3.15 -2.66
C ARG A 20 -22.37 4.57 -2.82
N ASN A 21 -23.26 5.56 -2.94
CA ASN A 21 -22.86 6.95 -3.08
C ASN A 21 -22.09 7.49 -1.87
N SER A 22 -22.33 6.97 -0.66
CA SER A 22 -21.57 7.35 0.54
C SER A 22 -20.10 6.92 0.51
N TYR A 23 -19.78 5.84 -0.22
CA TYR A 23 -18.41 5.34 -0.36
C TYR A 23 -17.64 6.02 -1.49
N LEU A 24 -18.33 6.64 -2.44
CA LEU A 24 -17.71 7.24 -3.62
C LEU A 24 -16.93 8.51 -3.25
N PRO A 25 -15.69 8.67 -3.75
CA PRO A 25 -14.99 9.93 -3.64
C PRO A 25 -15.57 10.94 -4.63
N LYS A 26 -15.52 12.22 -4.26
CA LYS A 26 -16.07 13.33 -5.05
C LYS A 26 -15.42 13.51 -6.42
N GLU A 27 -14.17 13.06 -6.58
CA GLU A 27 -13.35 13.27 -7.77
C GLU A 27 -12.79 11.95 -8.33
N LEU A 28 -13.56 10.86 -8.31
CA LEU A 28 -13.11 9.65 -8.99
C LEU A 28 -13.21 9.87 -10.51
N ARG A 29 -12.12 10.34 -11.12
CA ARG A 29 -11.99 10.39 -12.57
C ARG A 29 -12.15 8.95 -13.06
N SER A 30 -13.13 8.73 -13.94
CA SER A 30 -13.19 7.50 -14.73
C SER A 30 -11.93 7.44 -15.58
N GLN A 31 -10.87 6.86 -15.03
CA GLN A 31 -9.64 6.61 -15.76
C GLN A 31 -9.88 5.47 -16.74
N ALA A 32 -9.15 5.50 -17.85
CA ALA A 32 -9.35 4.67 -19.01
C ALA A 32 -9.44 3.18 -18.65
N LYS A 33 -10.31 2.45 -19.34
CA LYS A 33 -10.47 1.00 -19.21
C LYS A 33 -9.15 0.33 -19.63
N HIS A 34 -8.41 -0.20 -18.67
CA HIS A 34 -7.20 -1.01 -18.92
C HIS A 34 -7.46 -2.47 -18.54
N SER A 35 -6.97 -3.40 -19.35
CA SER A 35 -7.18 -4.84 -19.23
C SER A 35 -6.61 -5.41 -17.93
N GLN A 36 -7.40 -6.29 -17.29
CA GLN A 36 -7.14 -6.89 -15.99
C GLN A 36 -5.82 -7.72 -15.91
N GLU A 37 -5.36 -8.27 -17.03
CA GLU A 37 -4.22 -9.21 -17.09
C GLU A 37 -2.86 -8.59 -16.70
N GLU A 38 -2.71 -7.27 -16.75
CA GLU A 38 -1.43 -6.59 -16.41
C GLU A 38 -1.37 -6.02 -14.97
N CYS A 39 -2.44 -6.17 -14.19
CA CYS A 39 -2.64 -5.41 -12.94
C CYS A 39 -2.56 -6.24 -11.64
N LEU A 40 -1.76 -7.30 -11.62
CA LEU A 40 -1.60 -8.08 -10.38
C LEU A 40 -0.76 -7.30 -9.37
N LEU A 41 -1.42 -6.80 -8.32
CA LEU A 41 -0.76 -6.20 -7.16
C LEU A 41 -0.13 -7.31 -6.30
N ARG A 42 1.01 -7.02 -5.66
CA ARG A 42 1.64 -7.95 -4.72
C ARG A 42 0.97 -7.88 -3.34
N THR A 43 1.07 -8.97 -2.59
CA THR A 43 0.52 -9.07 -1.23
C THR A 43 1.13 -8.06 -0.26
N ALA A 44 0.39 -7.74 0.80
CA ALA A 44 0.78 -6.70 1.76
C ALA A 44 2.15 -6.98 2.41
N THR A 45 2.42 -8.23 2.78
CA THR A 45 3.74 -8.64 3.30
C THR A 45 4.88 -8.34 2.33
N LYS A 46 4.77 -8.74 1.07
CA LYS A 46 5.79 -8.51 0.04
C LYS A 46 6.02 -7.03 -0.23
N LEU A 47 4.96 -6.23 -0.26
CA LEU A 47 5.07 -4.79 -0.42
C LEU A 47 5.78 -4.15 0.77
N ASN A 48 5.47 -4.59 1.98
CA ASN A 48 6.14 -4.11 3.19
C ASN A 48 7.63 -4.51 3.23
N GLU A 49 7.96 -5.73 2.85
CA GLU A 49 9.35 -6.20 2.70
C GLU A 49 10.12 -5.39 1.64
N ALA A 50 9.44 -4.93 0.59
CA ALA A 50 10.01 -4.05 -0.42
C ALA A 50 10.17 -2.58 0.04
N GLY A 51 9.85 -2.27 1.30
CA GLY A 51 10.01 -0.94 1.87
C GLY A 51 8.84 0.01 1.62
N ILE A 52 7.67 -0.51 1.21
CA ILE A 52 6.44 0.25 1.09
C ILE A 52 5.70 0.21 2.43
N SER A 53 5.55 1.37 3.07
CA SER A 53 4.85 1.47 4.36
C SER A 53 3.35 1.64 4.13
N PHE A 54 2.53 0.81 4.77
CA PHE A 54 1.09 1.05 4.87
C PHE A 54 0.82 2.13 5.92
N GLU A 55 0.01 3.12 5.58
CA GLU A 55 -0.38 4.21 6.47
C GLU A 55 -1.91 4.39 6.44
N LYS A 56 -2.55 4.35 7.60
CA LYS A 56 -3.98 4.65 7.71
C LYS A 56 -4.22 6.15 7.46
N VAL A 57 -5.33 6.47 6.81
CA VAL A 57 -5.79 7.86 6.65
C VAL A 57 -7.17 8.05 7.27
N HIS A 58 -7.37 9.20 7.89
CA HIS A 58 -8.63 9.61 8.50
C HIS A 58 -9.30 10.67 7.62
N ASN A 59 -10.63 10.78 7.69
CA ASN A 59 -11.44 11.77 6.98
C ASN A 59 -11.37 11.69 5.45
N ARG A 60 -11.23 10.47 4.89
CA ARG A 60 -11.34 10.21 3.45
C ARG A 60 -12.44 9.18 3.18
N CYS A 61 -13.01 9.22 1.97
CA CYS A 61 -13.93 8.18 1.51
C CYS A 61 -13.19 6.84 1.48
N LEU A 62 -13.89 5.74 1.73
CA LEU A 62 -13.31 4.39 1.81
C LEU A 62 -12.48 4.01 0.57
N LEU A 63 -12.93 4.48 -0.60
CA LEU A 63 -12.33 4.21 -1.90
C LEU A 63 -11.17 5.17 -2.26
N ASP A 64 -10.87 6.18 -1.44
CA ASP A 64 -9.80 7.15 -1.73
C ASP A 64 -8.42 6.65 -1.28
N ILE A 65 -7.93 5.61 -1.97
CA ILE A 65 -6.60 5.02 -1.77
C ILE A 65 -5.57 5.82 -2.56
N LYS A 66 -4.41 6.09 -1.95
CA LYS A 66 -3.33 6.85 -2.59
C LYS A 66 -1.98 6.19 -2.39
N PHE A 67 -1.11 6.34 -3.37
CA PHE A 67 0.29 5.97 -3.23
C PHE A 67 1.17 7.20 -3.35
N GLU A 68 1.91 7.52 -2.29
CA GLU A 68 2.78 8.69 -2.24
C GLU A 68 4.26 8.29 -2.18
N LYS A 69 5.07 8.88 -3.06
CA LYS A 69 6.54 8.78 -3.04
C LYS A 69 7.11 10.11 -2.57
N LYS A 70 7.47 10.22 -1.29
CA LYS A 70 8.11 11.45 -0.76
C LYS A 70 9.63 11.32 -0.76
N ARG A 71 10.31 12.33 -1.28
CA ARG A 71 11.77 12.46 -1.17
C ARG A 71 12.11 12.87 0.25
N PHE A 72 12.99 12.12 0.90
CA PHE A 72 13.49 12.49 2.22
C PHE A 72 14.79 13.27 2.05
N PHE A 73 14.76 14.58 2.28
CA PHE A 73 16.00 15.36 2.45
C PHE A 73 16.50 15.11 3.88
N SER A 74 17.46 14.19 4.04
CA SER A 74 18.19 14.11 5.30
C SER A 74 19.13 15.32 5.36
N TRP A 75 18.72 16.38 6.05
CA TRP A 75 19.60 17.50 6.39
C TRP A 75 20.48 17.16 7.61
N PHE A 76 20.07 16.19 8.43
CA PHE A 76 20.66 15.94 9.75
C PHE A 76 21.89 15.03 9.79
N LEU A 77 22.16 14.31 8.70
CA LEU A 77 23.43 13.62 8.50
C LEU A 77 24.06 14.26 7.29
N CYS A 78 25.27 14.79 7.41
CA CYS A 78 26.11 15.32 6.31
C CYS A 78 26.48 14.25 5.26
N LEU A 79 25.51 13.46 4.80
CA LEU A 79 25.52 12.61 3.61
C LEU A 79 25.31 13.42 2.32
N GLY A 80 25.51 14.75 2.39
CA GLY A 80 25.60 15.62 1.21
C GLY A 80 26.73 15.24 0.24
N CYS A 81 27.57 14.25 0.57
CA CYS A 81 28.66 13.76 -0.26
C CYS A 81 28.30 12.57 -1.16
N LEU A 82 27.11 11.94 -1.05
CA LEU A 82 26.65 10.93 -2.02
C LEU A 82 25.54 11.48 -2.93
N PRO A 83 25.87 12.07 -4.10
CA PRO A 83 24.89 12.61 -5.04
C PRO A 83 23.93 11.57 -5.65
N ARG A 84 24.09 10.28 -5.33
CA ARG A 84 23.31 9.17 -5.89
C ARG A 84 22.29 8.53 -4.93
N CYS A 85 22.28 8.89 -3.65
CA CYS A 85 21.32 8.35 -2.69
C CYS A 85 19.98 9.09 -2.78
N LYS A 86 19.17 8.78 -3.81
CA LYS A 86 17.77 9.24 -3.88
C LYS A 86 16.92 8.40 -2.91
N LEU A 87 16.90 8.77 -1.64
CA LEU A 87 16.10 8.09 -0.62
C LEU A 87 14.63 8.53 -0.71
N PHE A 88 13.77 7.62 -1.16
CA PHE A 88 12.32 7.85 -1.25
C PHE A 88 11.62 7.02 -0.17
N LYS A 89 10.69 7.64 0.58
CA LYS A 89 9.73 6.91 1.41
C LYS A 89 8.49 6.68 0.56
N ALA A 90 8.21 5.42 0.24
CA ALA A 90 6.97 5.00 -0.42
C ALA A 90 5.92 4.70 0.64
N ARG A 91 4.74 5.31 0.52
CA ARG A 91 3.64 5.20 1.47
C ARG A 91 2.39 4.78 0.71
N PHE A 92 1.81 3.66 1.10
CA PHE A 92 0.53 3.18 0.60
C PHE A 92 -0.55 3.60 1.60
N GLN A 93 -1.31 4.63 1.25
CA GLN A 93 -2.32 5.25 2.10
C GLN A 93 -3.68 4.60 1.86
N ILE A 94 -4.20 3.93 2.88
CA ILE A 94 -5.52 3.29 2.84
C ILE A 94 -6.43 3.97 3.87
N PRO A 95 -7.62 4.44 3.48
CA PRO A 95 -8.65 4.81 4.44
C PRO A 95 -8.97 3.64 5.37
N GLN A 96 -9.11 3.89 6.66
CA GLN A 96 -9.33 2.81 7.62
C GLN A 96 -10.61 2.03 7.29
N LEU A 97 -10.47 0.73 7.03
CA LEU A 97 -11.58 -0.19 6.84
C LEU A 97 -11.95 -0.82 8.18
N LYS A 98 -13.22 -0.73 8.55
CA LYS A 98 -13.78 -1.43 9.71
C LYS A 98 -14.59 -2.61 9.24
N VAL A 99 -14.25 -3.81 9.72
CA VAL A 99 -14.89 -5.06 9.32
C VAL A 99 -15.60 -5.68 10.51
N ASP A 100 -16.91 -5.74 10.43
CA ASP A 100 -17.79 -6.41 11.39
C ASP A 100 -18.54 -7.57 10.73
N HIS A 101 -19.41 -8.23 11.49
CA HIS A 101 -20.23 -9.33 10.99
C HIS A 101 -21.27 -8.90 9.94
N THR A 102 -21.53 -7.60 9.77
CA THR A 102 -22.48 -7.07 8.77
C THR A 102 -21.80 -6.70 7.45
N THR A 103 -20.48 -6.47 7.50
CA THR A 103 -19.67 -5.93 6.40
C THR A 103 -19.74 -6.84 5.17
N GLU A 104 -19.71 -8.17 5.35
CA GLU A 104 -19.83 -9.10 4.22
C GLU A 104 -21.18 -8.91 3.50
N CYS A 105 -22.28 -8.85 4.24
CA CYS A 105 -23.61 -8.67 3.69
C CYS A 105 -23.74 -7.35 2.93
N VAL A 106 -23.24 -6.25 3.52
CA VAL A 106 -23.27 -4.92 2.90
C VAL A 106 -22.45 -4.92 1.60
N LEU A 107 -21.21 -5.41 1.63
CA LEU A 107 -20.35 -5.42 0.46
C LEU A 107 -20.89 -6.34 -0.65
N ARG A 108 -21.43 -7.52 -0.34
CA ARG A 108 -22.05 -8.41 -1.34
C ARG A 108 -23.25 -7.75 -2.04
N ASN A 109 -24.11 -7.09 -1.28
CA ASN A 109 -25.24 -6.36 -1.86
C ASN A 109 -24.78 -5.21 -2.76
N LEU A 110 -23.72 -4.49 -2.38
CA LEU A 110 -23.14 -3.42 -3.19
C LEU A 110 -22.48 -3.95 -4.46
N ILE A 111 -21.74 -5.05 -4.37
CA ILE A 111 -21.12 -5.73 -5.53
C ILE A 111 -22.20 -6.15 -6.52
N ALA A 112 -23.23 -6.87 -6.06
CA ALA A 112 -24.33 -7.31 -6.93
C ALA A 112 -25.04 -6.11 -7.56
N PHE A 113 -25.27 -5.05 -6.78
CA PHE A 113 -25.86 -3.83 -7.27
C PHE A 113 -25.02 -3.13 -8.35
N GLU A 114 -23.70 -3.02 -8.16
CA GLU A 114 -22.79 -2.46 -9.16
C GLU A 114 -22.75 -3.29 -10.45
N GLN A 115 -22.70 -4.62 -10.33
CA GLN A 115 -22.69 -5.50 -11.50
C GLN A 115 -23.99 -5.41 -12.31
N CYS A 116 -25.14 -5.20 -11.67
CA CYS A 116 -26.43 -5.09 -12.35
C CYS A 116 -26.71 -3.69 -12.91
N HIS A 117 -26.37 -2.63 -12.18
CA HIS A 117 -26.82 -1.26 -12.48
C HIS A 117 -25.70 -0.30 -12.92
N TYR A 118 -24.43 -0.60 -12.59
CA TYR A 118 -23.28 0.26 -12.88
C TYR A 118 -22.09 -0.51 -13.47
N PRO A 119 -22.26 -1.28 -14.57
CA PRO A 119 -21.18 -2.08 -15.14
C PRO A 119 -20.00 -1.23 -15.63
N GLU A 120 -20.23 0.04 -15.99
CA GLU A 120 -19.17 0.96 -16.40
C GLU A 120 -18.47 1.68 -15.23
N ALA A 121 -19.02 1.57 -14.02
CA ALA A 121 -18.50 2.24 -12.82
C ALA A 121 -18.45 1.28 -11.60
N PRO A 122 -17.78 0.12 -11.68
CA PRO A 122 -17.75 -0.90 -10.63
C PRO A 122 -16.73 -0.56 -9.52
N PHE A 123 -16.93 0.56 -8.83
CA PHE A 123 -15.94 1.12 -7.89
C PHE A 123 -15.78 0.30 -6.61
N ILE A 124 -16.88 -0.27 -6.08
CA ILE A 124 -16.85 -1.18 -4.94
C ILE A 124 -16.21 -2.50 -5.35
N CYS A 125 -16.56 -3.05 -6.52
CA CYS A 125 -15.91 -4.27 -7.04
C CYS A 125 -14.39 -4.07 -7.17
N ASN A 126 -13.97 -2.95 -7.75
CA ASN A 126 -12.55 -2.59 -7.90
C ASN A 126 -11.83 -2.49 -6.56
N TYR A 127 -12.49 -1.94 -5.54
CA TYR A 127 -11.93 -1.83 -4.20
C TYR A 127 -11.78 -3.20 -3.53
N VAL A 128 -12.82 -4.03 -3.60
CA VAL A 128 -12.79 -5.38 -3.03
C VAL A 128 -11.69 -6.21 -3.70
N PHE A 129 -11.55 -6.13 -5.02
CA PHE A 129 -10.47 -6.78 -5.76
C PHE A 129 -9.07 -6.31 -5.34
N LEU A 130 -8.91 -5.01 -5.08
CA LEU A 130 -7.65 -4.45 -4.59
C LEU A 130 -7.30 -4.95 -3.17
N ILE A 131 -8.28 -5.00 -2.27
CA ILE A 131 -8.09 -5.51 -0.91
C ILE A 131 -7.77 -7.01 -0.92
N ASP A 132 -8.45 -7.78 -1.75
CA ASP A 132 -8.18 -9.20 -1.98
C ASP A 132 -6.75 -9.43 -2.48
N SER A 133 -6.29 -8.64 -3.46
CA SER A 133 -4.90 -8.71 -3.96
C SER A 133 -3.85 -8.40 -2.89
N LEU A 134 -4.20 -7.64 -1.84
CA LEU A 134 -3.32 -7.35 -0.72
C LEU A 134 -3.33 -8.47 0.33
N ILE A 135 -4.42 -9.21 0.50
CA ILE A 135 -4.64 -10.16 1.60
C ILE A 135 -4.84 -11.57 1.07
N HIS A 136 -3.76 -12.32 0.89
CA HIS A 136 -3.87 -13.73 0.49
C HIS A 136 -3.69 -14.68 1.68
N THR A 137 -2.83 -14.31 2.64
CA THR A 137 -2.54 -15.11 3.83
C THR A 137 -3.00 -14.43 5.11
N LYS A 138 -2.96 -15.18 6.22
CA LYS A 138 -3.18 -14.62 7.55
C LYS A 138 -2.15 -13.52 7.87
N ASP A 139 -0.89 -13.73 7.50
CA ASP A 139 0.20 -12.78 7.78
C ASP A 139 -0.02 -11.44 7.05
N ASP A 140 -0.60 -11.48 5.85
CA ASP A 140 -1.00 -10.26 5.13
C ASP A 140 -2.10 -9.49 5.87
N ALA A 141 -3.10 -10.20 6.39
CA ALA A 141 -4.17 -9.63 7.19
C ALA A 141 -3.63 -9.04 8.50
N GLU A 142 -2.84 -9.82 9.25
CA GLU A 142 -2.22 -9.42 10.51
C GLU A 142 -1.39 -8.15 10.32
N LEU A 143 -0.62 -8.04 9.24
CA LEU A 143 0.16 -6.84 8.93
C LEU A 143 -0.72 -5.60 8.73
N LEU A 144 -1.81 -5.71 7.97
CA LEU A 144 -2.71 -4.56 7.74
C LEU A 144 -3.48 -4.16 9.01
N VAL A 145 -3.76 -5.12 9.88
CA VAL A 145 -4.33 -4.91 11.21
C VAL A 145 -3.32 -4.22 12.13
N GLU A 146 -2.07 -4.66 12.15
CA GLU A 146 -0.99 -4.04 12.93
C GLU A 146 -0.73 -2.58 12.49
N LYS A 147 -0.87 -2.29 11.20
CA LYS A 147 -0.79 -0.92 10.66
C LYS A 147 -2.08 -0.12 10.81
N GLU A 148 -3.09 -0.71 11.48
CA GLU A 148 -4.40 -0.13 11.76
C GLU A 148 -5.15 0.36 10.50
N ALA A 149 -4.74 -0.15 9.32
CA ALA A 149 -5.39 0.10 8.05
C ALA A 149 -6.72 -0.66 7.97
N ILE A 150 -6.77 -1.84 8.61
CA ILE A 150 -7.98 -2.63 8.80
C ILE A 150 -8.17 -2.85 10.30
N VAL A 151 -9.41 -2.68 10.78
CA VAL A 151 -9.81 -3.02 12.14
C VAL A 151 -10.99 -3.98 12.03
N HIS A 152 -10.94 -5.13 12.68
CA HIS A 152 -12.02 -6.12 12.57
C HIS A 152 -12.46 -6.69 13.92
N GLU A 153 -13.72 -7.14 13.96
CA GLU A 153 -14.36 -7.77 15.13
C GLU A 153 -14.64 -9.28 14.90
N LEU A 154 -14.04 -9.87 13.87
CA LEU A 154 -14.24 -11.26 13.41
C LEU A 154 -13.53 -12.34 14.25
N GLY A 155 -13.06 -12.05 15.45
CA GLY A 155 -12.40 -13.04 16.33
C GLY A 155 -10.99 -13.50 15.92
N SER A 156 -10.63 -13.55 14.62
CA SER A 156 -9.26 -13.86 14.17
C SER A 156 -8.92 -13.24 12.81
N ASP A 157 -7.62 -13.01 12.56
CA ASP A 157 -7.13 -12.52 11.26
C ASP A 157 -7.41 -13.52 10.12
N GLN A 158 -7.50 -14.82 10.44
CA GLN A 158 -7.84 -15.86 9.47
C GLN A 158 -9.28 -15.74 8.98
N GLU A 159 -10.22 -15.38 9.87
CA GLU A 159 -11.60 -15.11 9.49
C GLU A 159 -11.70 -13.88 8.58
N LEU A 160 -10.90 -12.85 8.85
CA LEU A 160 -10.78 -11.68 7.97
C LEU A 160 -10.29 -12.09 6.56
N THR A 161 -9.21 -12.86 6.45
CA THR A 161 -8.72 -13.37 5.16
C THR A 161 -9.79 -14.19 4.43
N ASN A 162 -10.50 -15.06 5.13
CA ASN A 162 -11.56 -15.88 4.54
C ASN A 162 -12.74 -15.04 4.03
N LEU A 163 -13.13 -14.00 4.77
CA LEU A 163 -14.19 -13.08 4.37
C LEU A 163 -13.79 -12.32 3.10
N VAL A 164 -12.59 -11.73 3.07
CA VAL A 164 -12.08 -10.98 1.92
C VAL A 164 -12.02 -11.86 0.66
N ASN A 165 -11.37 -13.03 0.76
CA ASN A 165 -11.31 -13.99 -0.35
C ASN A 165 -12.71 -14.48 -0.77
N GLY A 166 -13.64 -14.55 0.18
CA GLY A 166 -15.03 -14.90 -0.06
C GLY A 166 -15.80 -13.83 -0.85
N LEU A 167 -15.47 -12.55 -0.66
CA LEU A 167 -16.12 -11.42 -1.35
C LEU A 167 -15.78 -11.40 -2.84
N CYS A 168 -14.55 -11.75 -3.22
CA CYS A 168 -14.12 -11.80 -4.63
C CYS A 168 -14.71 -12.99 -5.42
N LYS A 169 -15.31 -13.97 -4.77
CA LYS A 169 -15.96 -15.10 -5.47
C LYS A 169 -17.12 -14.59 -6.32
N HIS A 170 -17.05 -14.85 -7.63
CA HIS A 170 -18.03 -14.43 -8.65
C HIS A 170 -18.03 -12.93 -8.98
N VAL A 171 -17.00 -12.19 -8.56
CA VAL A 171 -16.84 -10.78 -8.95
C VAL A 171 -16.18 -10.71 -10.32
N VAL A 172 -16.95 -10.35 -11.34
CA VAL A 172 -16.45 -10.06 -12.69
C VAL A 172 -16.08 -8.58 -12.77
N THR A 173 -14.82 -8.29 -13.12
CA THR A 173 -14.30 -6.92 -13.20
C THR A 173 -13.34 -6.79 -14.38
N ASP A 174 -13.77 -6.16 -15.48
CA ASP A 174 -12.96 -6.07 -16.71
C ASP A 174 -11.89 -4.97 -16.65
N SER A 175 -12.05 -3.98 -15.77
CA SER A 175 -11.15 -2.83 -15.65
C SER A 175 -11.14 -2.28 -14.23
N THR A 176 -9.96 -1.81 -13.77
CA THR A 176 -9.80 -1.31 -12.39
C THR A 176 -9.56 0.20 -12.36
N CYS A 177 -10.27 0.92 -11.47
CA CYS A 177 -10.04 2.35 -11.24
C CYS A 177 -8.75 2.64 -10.45
N TYR A 178 -8.03 1.60 -10.01
CA TYR A 178 -6.76 1.70 -9.31
C TYR A 178 -5.56 1.35 -10.20
N HIS A 179 -5.75 1.24 -11.52
CA HIS A 179 -4.70 0.86 -12.46
C HIS A 179 -3.43 1.70 -12.28
N GLU A 180 -3.55 3.02 -12.27
CA GLU A 180 -2.40 3.92 -12.09
C GLU A 180 -1.67 3.67 -10.77
N ILE A 181 -2.41 3.45 -9.68
CA ILE A 181 -1.82 3.17 -8.36
C ILE A 181 -1.09 1.83 -8.36
N ILE A 182 -1.70 0.79 -8.94
CA ILE A 182 -1.09 -0.55 -9.04
C ILE A 182 0.18 -0.48 -9.88
N GLU A 183 0.14 0.20 -11.03
CA GLU A 183 1.31 0.40 -11.89
C GLU A 183 2.43 1.13 -11.13
N ASP A 184 2.08 2.20 -10.42
CA ASP A 184 3.05 3.00 -9.68
C ASP A 184 3.73 2.22 -8.55
N VAL A 185 2.96 1.36 -7.86
CA VAL A 185 3.43 0.46 -6.81
C VAL A 185 4.31 -0.63 -7.38
N ASN A 186 3.85 -1.30 -8.44
CA ASN A 186 4.62 -2.35 -9.12
C ASN A 186 5.91 -1.79 -9.73
N GLY A 187 5.88 -0.57 -10.27
CA GLY A 187 7.07 0.14 -10.76
C GLY A 187 8.05 0.50 -9.63
N HIS A 188 7.56 0.71 -8.40
CA HIS A 188 8.44 0.86 -7.24
C HIS A 188 9.06 -0.48 -6.84
N TYR A 189 8.24 -1.52 -6.76
CA TYR A 189 8.64 -2.87 -6.36
C TYR A 189 9.68 -3.49 -7.32
N ASN A 190 9.44 -3.40 -8.63
CA ASN A 190 10.32 -3.97 -9.65
C ASN A 190 11.67 -3.23 -9.79
N ASN A 191 11.80 -2.04 -9.21
CA ASN A 191 13.04 -1.29 -9.25
C ASN A 191 14.02 -1.82 -8.20
N LYS A 192 14.87 -2.78 -8.60
CA LYS A 192 15.86 -3.48 -7.76
C LYS A 192 16.73 -2.53 -6.91
N TRP A 193 17.05 -1.34 -7.41
CA TRP A 193 17.83 -0.34 -6.66
C TRP A 193 17.03 0.29 -5.51
N LYS A 194 15.73 0.54 -5.71
CA LYS A 194 14.86 1.07 -4.65
C LYS A 194 14.58 0.01 -3.59
N TRP A 195 14.36 -1.23 -4.02
CA TRP A 195 14.22 -2.39 -3.14
C TRP A 195 15.48 -2.60 -2.29
N ALA A 196 16.66 -2.69 -2.90
CA ALA A 196 17.92 -2.89 -2.18
C ALA A 196 18.21 -1.78 -1.16
N MET A 197 17.91 -0.52 -1.49
CA MET A 197 18.07 0.61 -0.58
C MET A 197 17.06 0.59 0.58
N GLY A 198 15.82 0.15 0.32
CA GLY A 198 14.80 -0.08 1.35
C GLY A 198 15.24 -1.13 2.37
N THR A 199 15.69 -2.29 1.89
CA THR A 199 16.19 -3.41 2.72
C THR A 199 17.40 -3.00 3.54
N LEU A 200 18.39 -2.33 2.92
CA LEU A 200 19.58 -1.84 3.61
C LEU A 200 19.20 -0.90 4.77
N ARG A 201 18.24 0.00 4.55
CA ARG A 201 17.77 0.90 5.61
C ARG A 201 17.09 0.15 6.75
N TRP A 202 16.22 -0.79 6.43
CA TRP A 202 15.45 -1.51 7.43
C TRP A 202 16.35 -2.36 8.34
N VAL A 203 17.40 -2.96 7.79
CA VAL A 203 18.33 -3.82 8.54
C VAL A 203 19.35 -2.99 9.33
N TYR A 204 19.96 -1.97 8.70
CA TYR A 204 21.12 -1.27 9.28
C TYR A 204 20.77 0.07 9.95
N PHE A 205 19.71 0.75 9.51
CA PHE A 205 19.41 2.13 9.92
C PHE A 205 18.06 2.28 10.66
N ARG A 206 17.44 1.16 11.07
CA ARG A 206 16.22 1.18 11.90
C ARG A 206 16.51 1.51 13.36
N ASP A 207 17.65 1.02 13.86
CA ASP A 207 18.07 1.19 15.24
C ASP A 207 19.29 2.13 15.29
N PRO A 208 19.28 3.20 16.11
CA PRO A 208 20.40 4.12 16.25
C PRO A 208 21.72 3.40 16.57
N TRP A 209 21.68 2.34 17.37
CA TRP A 209 22.84 1.55 17.77
C TRP A 209 23.36 0.65 16.64
N ARG A 210 22.47 0.06 15.84
CA ARG A 210 22.89 -0.66 14.62
C ARG A 210 23.50 0.31 13.60
N SER A 211 22.94 1.51 13.50
CA SER A 211 23.48 2.53 12.60
C SER A 211 24.89 2.97 12.99
N SER A 212 25.14 3.22 14.28
CA SER A 212 26.47 3.60 14.77
C SER A 212 27.49 2.48 14.59
N SER A 213 27.13 1.23 14.91
CA SER A 213 28.00 0.06 14.69
C SER A 213 28.37 -0.12 13.22
N THR A 214 27.42 0.10 12.31
CA THR A 214 27.67 -0.02 10.87
C THR A 214 28.61 1.09 10.39
N ILE A 215 28.43 2.32 10.86
CA ILE A 215 29.30 3.45 10.53
C ILE A 215 30.74 3.20 11.00
N VAL A 216 30.93 2.77 12.25
CA VAL A 216 32.26 2.43 12.79
C VAL A 216 32.89 1.32 11.95
N GLY A 217 32.14 0.26 11.63
CA GLY A 217 32.62 -0.83 10.78
C GLY A 217 33.11 -0.33 9.42
N VAL A 218 32.35 0.52 8.74
CA VAL A 218 32.74 1.11 7.45
C VAL A 218 33.99 1.96 7.57
N VAL A 219 34.09 2.82 8.59
CA VAL A 219 35.28 3.66 8.82
C VAL A 219 36.52 2.81 9.04
N VAL A 220 36.42 1.76 9.86
CA VAL A 220 37.52 0.82 10.10
C VAL A 220 37.91 0.11 8.80
N LEU A 221 36.95 -0.35 8.01
CA LEU A 221 37.20 -1.04 6.73
C LEU A 221 37.90 -0.11 5.71
N VAL A 222 37.49 1.15 5.61
CA VAL A 222 38.15 2.15 4.77
C VAL A 222 39.56 2.43 5.27
N PHE A 223 39.75 2.55 6.58
CA PHE A 223 41.05 2.78 7.19
C PHE A 223 42.01 1.60 6.98
N THR A 224 41.55 0.36 7.08
CA THR A 224 42.38 -0.82 6.83
C THR A 224 42.77 -0.93 5.36
N ILE A 225 41.83 -0.69 4.44
CA ILE A 225 42.12 -0.64 3.00
C ILE A 225 43.16 0.43 2.68
N PHE A 226 43.00 1.65 3.22
CA PHE A 226 43.95 2.74 3.01
C PHE A 226 45.35 2.39 3.53
N ASN A 227 45.44 1.82 4.74
CA ASN A 227 46.73 1.37 5.28
C ASN A 227 47.36 0.27 4.44
N PHE A 228 46.55 -0.67 3.95
CA PHE A 228 47.03 -1.74 3.07
C PHE A 228 47.62 -1.17 1.78
N TYR A 229 46.92 -0.26 1.10
CA TYR A 229 47.44 0.42 -0.09
C TYR A 229 48.73 1.18 0.20
N ARG A 230 48.78 1.96 1.29
CA ARG A 230 49.97 2.71 1.67
C ARG A 230 51.19 1.82 1.92
N VAL A 231 50.97 0.65 2.52
CA VAL A 231 52.05 -0.32 2.80
C VAL A 231 52.50 -1.01 1.51
N SER A 232 51.56 -1.38 0.63
CA SER A 232 51.90 -1.96 -0.68
C SER A 232 52.66 -0.99 -1.59
N ASP A 233 52.31 0.29 -1.57
CA ASP A 233 52.99 1.36 -2.35
C ASP A 233 54.40 1.68 -1.81
N MET A 234 54.72 1.27 -0.57
CA MET A 234 56.09 1.37 -0.03
C MET A 234 56.94 0.11 -0.29
N LEU A 235 56.32 -1.00 -0.68
CA LEU A 235 56.97 -2.30 -0.85
C LEU A 235 57.29 -2.65 -2.31
N PHE A 236 56.80 -1.86 -3.28
CA PHE A 236 57.05 -1.96 -4.71
C PHE A 236 57.50 -0.62 -5.28
#